data_AF-A0A534IR80-F1
#
_entry.id   AF-A0A534IR80-F1
#
_cell.length_a   1.000
_cell.length_b   1.000
_cell.length_c   1.000
_cell.angle_alpha   90.00
_cell.angle_beta   90.00
_cell.angle_gamma   90.00
#
_symmetry.space_group_name_H-M   'P 1'
#
loop_
_entity.id
_entity.type
_entity.pdbx_description
1 polymer ?
#
loop_
_entity_poly.entity_id
_entity_poly.type
_entity_poly.pdbx_seq_one_letter_code
_entity_poly.pdbx_strand_id
1 'polypeptide(L)'
;MAKRFLMTQIWRIQQSYALLSLVLWGIVIALTANPLLLPYLQHNLGVDPTAPGVVAGTLVLVFIGVFALLFVFGVVYDKYLHLWRDQLDVTYDRNPYAREKLMVKEILVWRHMFLPAMQATASSDPKTRKEVAFMEKWIERSLAADPNIRRSVEEAERVITGGETQRT
;
A
#
# COMPACT_ATOMS: atom_id res chain seq x y z
N MET A 1 -18.87 21.98 -2.44
CA MET A 1 -18.13 21.82 -1.18
C MET A 1 -18.43 20.51 -0.45
N ALA A 2 -19.71 20.12 -0.26
CA ALA A 2 -20.08 18.87 0.43
C ALA A 2 -19.43 17.59 -0.13
N LYS A 3 -19.35 17.45 -1.47
CA LYS A 3 -18.70 16.30 -2.12
C LYS A 3 -17.22 16.13 -1.73
N ARG A 4 -16.47 17.24 -1.69
CA ARG A 4 -15.04 17.24 -1.32
C ARG A 4 -14.87 16.87 0.15
N PHE A 5 -15.72 17.41 1.03
CA PHE A 5 -15.71 17.05 2.46
C PHE A 5 -16.00 15.56 2.69
N LEU A 6 -17.05 15.02 2.03
CA LEU A 6 -17.44 13.62 2.16
C LEU A 6 -16.34 12.68 1.62
N MET A 7 -15.72 13.03 0.49
CA MET A 7 -14.55 12.31 -0.03
C MET A 7 -13.37 12.33 0.95
N THR A 8 -13.10 13.45 1.61
CA THR A 8 -12.04 13.52 2.64
C THR A 8 -12.34 12.62 3.84
N GLN A 9 -13.60 12.52 4.28
CA GLN A 9 -13.95 11.62 5.39
C GLN A 9 -13.85 10.14 4.99
N ILE A 10 -14.34 9.78 3.80
CA ILE A 10 -14.19 8.42 3.28
C ILE A 10 -12.71 8.06 3.17
N TRP A 11 -11.88 8.98 2.67
CA TRP A 11 -10.44 8.77 2.59
C TRP A 11 -9.82 8.51 3.96
N ARG A 12 -10.21 9.25 5.00
CA ARG A 12 -9.74 9.02 6.38
C ARG A 12 -10.16 7.65 6.91
N ILE A 13 -11.40 7.22 6.64
CA ILE A 13 -11.91 5.90 7.03
C ILE A 13 -11.15 4.79 6.30
N GLN A 14 -10.82 4.97 5.03
CA GLN A 14 -10.02 4.00 4.28
C GLN A 14 -8.62 3.82 4.87
N GLN A 15 -7.97 4.90 5.32
CA GLN A 15 -6.67 4.81 5.99
C GLN A 15 -6.73 4.02 7.29
N SER A 16 -7.84 4.10 8.04
CA SER A 16 -8.05 3.34 9.28
C SER A 16 -8.74 2.00 9.08
N TYR A 17 -9.00 1.57 7.84
CA TYR A 17 -9.76 0.36 7.54
C TYR A 17 -9.17 -0.89 8.20
N ALA A 18 -7.84 -1.04 8.21
CA ALA A 18 -7.18 -2.19 8.83
C ALA A 18 -7.46 -2.28 10.34
N LEU A 19 -7.34 -1.15 11.05
CA LEU A 19 -7.61 -1.07 12.48
C LEU A 19 -9.10 -1.28 12.79
N LEU A 20 -9.97 -0.64 12.01
CA LEU A 20 -11.42 -0.77 12.13
C LEU A 20 -11.88 -2.22 11.89
N SER A 21 -11.33 -2.85 10.85
CA SER A 21 -11.57 -4.26 10.52
C SER A 21 -11.11 -5.17 11.65
N LEU A 22 -9.93 -4.95 12.21
CA LEU A 22 -9.41 -5.75 13.32
C LEU A 22 -10.29 -5.66 14.57
N VAL A 23 -10.75 -4.45 14.92
CA VAL A 23 -11.69 -4.25 16.05
C VAL A 23 -13.02 -4.94 15.76
N LEU A 24 -13.58 -4.75 14.56
CA LEU A 24 -14.86 -5.35 14.17
C LEU A 24 -14.79 -6.88 14.21
N TRP A 25 -13.78 -7.49 13.58
CA TRP A 25 -13.59 -8.93 13.60
C TRP A 25 -13.30 -9.45 15.00
N GLY A 26 -12.55 -8.70 15.81
CA GLY A 26 -12.34 -9.01 17.23
C GLY A 26 -13.66 -9.10 17.99
N ILE A 27 -14.57 -8.13 17.81
CA ILE A 27 -15.90 -8.12 18.42
C ILE A 27 -16.74 -9.30 17.91
N VAL A 28 -16.79 -9.53 16.59
CA VAL A 28 -17.57 -10.62 15.99
C VAL A 28 -17.10 -11.98 16.50
N ILE A 29 -15.79 -12.22 16.54
CA ILE A 29 -15.24 -13.48 17.03
C ILE A 29 -15.49 -13.62 18.54
N ALA A 30 -15.31 -12.54 19.32
CA ALA A 30 -15.57 -12.58 20.74
C ALA A 30 -17.04 -12.92 21.05
N LEU A 31 -17.99 -12.27 20.36
CA LEU A 31 -19.43 -12.52 20.55
C LEU A 31 -19.86 -13.90 20.04
N THR A 32 -19.30 -14.41 18.96
CA THR A 32 -19.66 -15.73 18.41
C THR A 32 -18.97 -16.89 19.13
N ALA A 33 -17.75 -16.71 19.63
CA ALA A 33 -17.03 -17.75 20.36
C ALA A 33 -17.40 -17.81 21.85
N ASN A 34 -17.86 -16.71 22.46
CA ASN A 34 -18.34 -16.70 23.85
C ASN A 34 -19.40 -17.79 24.16
N PRO A 35 -20.49 -17.96 23.39
CA PRO A 35 -21.47 -19.02 23.65
C PRO A 35 -20.92 -20.44 23.49
N LEU A 36 -19.83 -20.63 22.74
CA LEU A 36 -19.17 -21.93 22.58
C LEU A 36 -18.21 -22.23 23.75
N LEU A 37 -17.49 -21.21 24.23
CA LEU A 37 -16.45 -21.36 25.23
C LEU A 37 -16.97 -21.31 26.65
N LEU A 38 -18.01 -20.51 26.93
CA LEU A 38 -18.60 -20.39 28.25
C LEU A 38 -19.09 -21.73 28.83
N PRO A 39 -19.82 -22.61 28.10
CA PRO A 39 -20.20 -23.92 28.62
C PRO A 39 -18.98 -24.85 28.85
N TYR A 40 -17.93 -24.73 28.03
CA TYR A 40 -16.69 -25.46 28.24
C TYR A 40 -15.95 -24.99 29.51
N LEU A 41 -15.91 -23.67 29.76
CA LEU A 41 -15.36 -23.07 30.98
C LEU A 41 -16.19 -23.45 32.22
N GLN A 42 -17.52 -23.50 32.11
CA GLN A 42 -18.40 -23.96 33.19
C GLN A 42 -18.09 -25.41 33.57
N HIS A 43 -18.00 -26.30 32.57
CA HIS A 43 -17.82 -27.73 32.81
C HIS A 43 -16.43 -28.07 33.33
N ASN A 44 -15.37 -27.50 32.75
CA ASN A 44 -14.00 -27.88 33.06
C ASN A 44 -13.34 -27.02 34.14
N LEU A 45 -13.78 -25.77 34.30
CA LEU A 45 -13.15 -24.79 35.19
C LEU A 45 -14.09 -24.31 36.31
N GLY A 46 -15.33 -24.82 36.37
CA GLY A 46 -16.26 -24.53 37.46
C GLY A 46 -16.70 -23.06 37.54
N VAL A 47 -16.64 -22.34 36.41
CA VAL A 47 -16.95 -20.90 36.35
C VAL A 47 -18.45 -20.68 36.49
N ASP A 48 -18.88 -19.97 37.53
CA ASP A 48 -20.29 -19.57 37.72
C ASP A 48 -20.68 -18.49 36.70
N PRO A 49 -21.63 -18.75 35.77
CA PRO A 49 -22.05 -17.78 34.76
C PRO A 49 -22.74 -16.53 35.31
N THR A 50 -23.22 -16.57 36.55
CA THR A 50 -23.90 -15.44 37.20
C THR A 50 -22.94 -14.52 37.95
N ALA A 51 -21.68 -14.92 38.12
CA ALA A 51 -20.70 -14.10 38.80
C ALA A 51 -20.42 -12.80 38.00
N PRO A 52 -20.42 -11.64 38.67
CA PRO A 52 -20.23 -10.36 38.00
C PRO A 52 -18.86 -10.31 37.32
N GLY A 53 -18.85 -10.04 36.01
CA GLY A 53 -17.64 -9.92 35.21
C GLY A 53 -17.19 -11.18 34.48
N VAL A 54 -17.84 -12.34 34.67
CA VAL A 54 -17.47 -13.59 33.96
C VAL A 54 -17.62 -13.47 32.44
N VAL A 55 -18.67 -12.81 31.98
CA VAL A 55 -18.87 -12.56 30.54
C VAL A 55 -17.77 -11.65 29.97
N ALA A 56 -17.42 -10.58 30.69
CA ALA A 56 -16.35 -9.67 30.27
C ALA A 56 -14.98 -10.36 30.29
N GLY A 57 -14.68 -11.16 31.31
CA GLY A 57 -13.44 -11.93 31.42
C GLY A 57 -13.32 -12.98 30.32
N THR A 58 -14.42 -13.67 29.99
CA THR A 58 -14.45 -14.65 28.89
C THR A 58 -14.20 -13.96 27.55
N LEU A 59 -14.84 -12.83 27.26
CA LEU A 59 -14.62 -12.07 26.03
C LEU A 59 -13.16 -11.59 25.88
N VAL A 60 -12.54 -11.12 26.95
CA VAL A 60 -11.12 -10.72 26.94
C VAL A 60 -10.21 -11.92 26.69
N LEU A 61 -10.47 -13.07 27.32
CA LEU A 61 -9.73 -14.30 27.08
C LEU A 61 -9.84 -14.77 25.62
N VAL A 62 -11.04 -14.74 25.05
CA VAL A 62 -11.24 -15.07 23.63
C VAL A 62 -10.46 -14.12 22.74
N PHE A 63 -10.54 -12.82 22.99
CA PHE A 63 -9.84 -11.81 22.21
C PHE A 63 -8.32 -12.04 22.22
N ILE A 64 -7.74 -12.27 23.41
CA ILE A 64 -6.30 -12.53 23.56
C ILE A 64 -5.92 -13.85 22.87
N GLY A 65 -6.71 -14.92 23.03
CA GLY A 65 -6.42 -16.22 22.40
C GLY A 65 -6.45 -16.16 20.88
N VAL A 66 -7.46 -15.50 20.31
CA VAL A 66 -7.57 -15.29 18.85
C VAL A 66 -6.45 -14.39 18.36
N PHE A 67 -6.13 -13.32 19.08
CA PHE A 67 -5.03 -12.43 18.74
C PHE A 67 -3.69 -13.17 18.73
N ALA A 68 -3.42 -14.00 19.75
CA ALA A 68 -2.21 -14.81 19.81
C ALA A 68 -2.12 -15.82 18.66
N LEU A 69 -3.24 -16.47 18.31
CA LEU A 69 -3.29 -17.40 17.17
C LEU A 69 -3.01 -16.68 15.85
N LEU A 70 -3.66 -15.53 15.62
CA LEU A 70 -3.42 -14.71 14.43
C LEU A 70 -1.98 -14.19 14.37
N PHE A 71 -1.41 -13.83 15.51
CA PHE A 71 -0.02 -13.41 15.61
C PHE A 71 0.95 -14.54 15.25
N VAL A 72 0.75 -15.74 15.80
CA VAL A 72 1.56 -16.92 15.45
C VAL A 72 1.42 -17.25 13.97
N PHE A 73 0.19 -17.23 13.43
CA PHE A 73 -0.04 -17.43 12.00
C PHE A 73 0.69 -16.38 11.16
N GLY A 74 0.65 -15.11 11.56
CA GLY A 74 1.38 -14.02 10.91
C GLY A 74 2.88 -14.22 10.93
N VAL A 75 3.46 -14.64 12.06
CA VAL A 75 4.89 -14.96 12.17
C VAL A 75 5.26 -16.15 11.28
N VAL A 76 4.43 -17.19 11.24
CA VAL A 76 4.69 -18.36 10.39
C VAL A 76 4.60 -17.98 8.90
N TYR A 77 3.58 -17.20 8.55
CA TYR A 77 3.37 -16.70 7.20
C TYR A 77 4.53 -15.82 6.73
N ASP A 78 5.05 -14.94 7.60
CA ASP A 78 6.17 -14.07 7.27
C ASP A 78 7.52 -14.82 7.23
N LYS A 79 7.81 -15.67 8.22
CA LYS A 79 9.14 -16.29 8.37
C LYS A 79 9.36 -17.51 7.48
N TYR A 80 8.32 -18.30 7.21
CA TYR A 80 8.47 -19.57 6.50
C TYR A 80 7.89 -19.52 5.09
N LEU A 81 6.72 -18.90 4.91
CA LEU A 81 6.02 -18.97 3.63
C LEU A 81 6.43 -17.83 2.69
N HIS A 82 6.82 -16.66 3.21
CA HIS A 82 7.23 -15.48 2.43
C HIS A 82 6.23 -15.05 1.34
N LEU A 83 4.99 -15.54 1.40
CA LEU A 83 3.95 -15.38 0.38
C LEU A 83 3.67 -13.92 0.03
N TRP A 84 3.84 -13.00 0.99
CA TRP A 84 3.66 -11.57 0.72
C TRP A 84 4.73 -11.02 -0.24
N ARG A 85 5.96 -11.57 -0.21
CA ARG A 85 7.04 -11.17 -1.13
C ARG A 85 6.72 -11.67 -2.53
N ASP A 86 6.37 -12.94 -2.65
CA ASP A 86 5.96 -13.52 -3.93
C ASP A 86 4.73 -12.82 -4.50
N GLN A 87 3.78 -12.43 -3.64
CA GLN A 87 2.62 -11.65 -4.06
C GLN A 87 3.01 -10.24 -4.54
N LEU A 88 3.98 -9.58 -3.91
CA LEU A 88 4.51 -8.31 -4.40
C LEU A 88 5.23 -8.47 -5.73
N ASP A 89 6.01 -9.53 -5.90
CA ASP A 89 6.71 -9.83 -7.14
C ASP A 89 5.71 -10.09 -8.27
N VAL A 90 4.68 -10.90 -8.03
CA VAL A 90 3.58 -11.10 -8.98
C VAL A 90 2.86 -9.79 -9.28
N THR A 91 2.66 -8.93 -8.27
CA THR A 91 2.03 -7.62 -8.46
C THR A 91 2.91 -6.74 -9.35
N TYR A 92 4.22 -6.74 -9.15
CA TYR A 92 5.18 -5.97 -9.93
C TYR A 92 5.28 -6.50 -11.38
N ASP A 93 5.41 -7.81 -11.55
CA ASP A 93 5.52 -8.48 -12.84
C ASP A 93 4.28 -8.32 -13.72
N ARG A 94 3.10 -8.35 -13.08
CA ARG A 94 1.82 -8.11 -13.75
C ARG A 94 1.48 -6.64 -13.88
N ASN A 95 2.22 -5.74 -13.23
CA ASN A 95 1.96 -4.32 -13.32
C ASN A 95 2.58 -3.76 -14.62
N PRO A 96 1.77 -3.40 -15.64
CA PRO A 96 2.30 -2.80 -16.86
C PRO A 96 2.98 -1.44 -16.60
N TYR A 97 2.63 -0.76 -15.50
CA TYR A 97 3.29 0.48 -15.09
C TYR A 97 4.70 0.26 -14.53
N ALA A 98 5.03 -0.95 -14.08
CA ALA A 98 6.36 -1.29 -13.60
C ALA A 98 7.27 -1.80 -14.73
N ARG A 99 6.69 -2.48 -15.73
CA ARG A 99 7.46 -3.19 -16.77
C ARG A 99 7.76 -2.39 -18.03
N GLU A 100 6.86 -1.48 -18.43
CA GLU A 100 6.95 -0.81 -19.74
C GLU A 100 6.86 0.72 -19.67
N LYS A 101 6.19 1.26 -18.65
CA LYS A 101 5.99 2.70 -18.49
C LYS A 101 7.03 3.29 -17.56
N LEU A 102 7.66 4.38 -18.00
CA LEU A 102 8.50 5.21 -17.14
C LEU A 102 7.61 5.97 -16.14
N MET A 103 7.99 5.95 -14.87
CA MET A 103 7.34 6.80 -13.86
C MET A 103 7.70 8.27 -14.08
N VAL A 104 6.81 9.18 -13.64
CA VAL A 104 7.01 10.65 -13.75
C VAL A 104 8.39 11.08 -13.23
N LYS A 105 8.83 10.54 -12.09
CA LYS A 105 10.14 10.83 -11.50
C LYS A 105 11.31 10.38 -12.40
N GLU A 106 11.17 9.24 -13.07
CA GLU A 106 12.22 8.67 -13.93
C GLU A 106 12.34 9.51 -15.21
N ILE A 107 11.21 9.93 -15.78
CA ILE A 107 11.19 10.84 -16.94
C ILE A 107 11.90 12.15 -16.62
N LEU A 108 11.62 12.76 -15.46
CA LEU A 108 12.26 14.02 -15.04
C LEU A 108 13.76 13.87 -14.84
N VAL A 109 14.19 12.81 -14.15
CA VAL A 109 15.62 12.54 -13.91
C VAL A 109 16.36 12.27 -15.23
N TRP A 110 15.77 11.50 -16.14
CA TRP A 110 16.36 11.29 -17.46
C TRP A 110 16.43 12.57 -18.28
N ARG A 111 15.37 13.39 -18.27
CA ARG A 111 15.30 14.62 -19.08
C ARG A 111 16.22 15.73 -18.57
N HIS A 112 16.35 15.91 -17.26
CA HIS A 112 17.08 17.04 -16.67
C HIS A 112 18.50 16.72 -16.24
N MET A 113 18.85 15.43 -16.06
CA MET A 113 20.18 15.05 -15.57
C MET A 113 20.93 14.16 -16.56
N PHE A 114 20.36 13.01 -16.95
CA PHE A 114 21.10 12.01 -17.72
C PHE A 114 21.21 12.34 -19.21
N LEU A 115 20.12 12.75 -19.87
CA LEU A 115 20.15 13.08 -21.30
C LEU A 115 21.11 14.25 -21.60
N PRO A 116 21.11 15.38 -20.87
CA PRO A 116 22.07 16.46 -21.12
C PRO A 116 23.53 16.03 -20.88
N ALA A 117 23.79 15.26 -19.81
CA ALA A 117 25.13 14.76 -19.51
C ALA A 117 25.64 13.77 -20.57
N MET A 118 24.76 12.89 -21.05
CA MET A 118 25.06 11.96 -22.12
C MET A 118 25.27 12.67 -23.45
N GLN A 119 24.42 13.66 -23.80
CA GLN A 119 24.57 14.45 -25.02
C GLN A 119 25.88 15.25 -25.04
N ALA A 120 26.32 15.79 -23.91
CA ALA A 120 27.62 16.47 -23.78
C ALA A 120 28.80 15.54 -24.08
N THR A 121 28.66 14.24 -23.84
CA THR A 121 29.69 13.21 -24.07
C THR A 121 29.44 12.42 -25.37
N ALA A 122 28.29 12.59 -26.03
CA ALA A 122 27.86 11.79 -27.17
C ALA A 122 28.59 12.15 -28.48
N SER A 123 29.24 13.32 -28.54
CA SER A 123 30.02 13.76 -29.70
C SER A 123 31.21 12.83 -29.99
N SER A 124 31.74 12.15 -28.97
CA SER A 124 32.92 11.29 -29.05
C SER A 124 32.63 9.80 -29.29
N ASP A 125 31.40 9.31 -29.09
CA ASP A 125 31.09 7.87 -29.24
C ASP A 125 29.75 7.60 -30.01
N PRO A 126 29.79 6.92 -31.17
CA PRO A 126 28.61 6.44 -31.87
C PRO A 126 27.65 5.58 -31.03
N LYS A 127 28.13 4.86 -30.02
CA LYS A 127 27.29 4.02 -29.14
C LYS A 127 26.43 4.87 -28.22
N THR A 128 27.01 5.86 -27.56
CA THR A 128 26.30 6.82 -26.69
C THR A 128 25.18 7.55 -27.43
N ARG A 129 25.39 7.91 -28.71
CA ARG A 129 24.34 8.51 -29.55
C ARG A 129 23.12 7.60 -29.75
N LYS A 130 23.32 6.29 -29.90
CA LYS A 130 22.21 5.34 -30.03
C LYS A 130 21.41 5.21 -28.74
N GLU A 131 22.08 5.21 -27.59
CA GLU A 131 21.43 5.13 -26.28
C GLU A 131 20.62 6.39 -25.96
N VAL A 132 21.16 7.58 -26.27
CA VAL A 132 20.42 8.86 -26.17
C VAL A 132 19.14 8.80 -27.00
N ALA A 133 19.25 8.42 -28.28
CA ALA A 133 18.09 8.34 -29.18
C ALA A 133 17.06 7.29 -28.74
N PHE A 134 17.51 6.17 -28.16
CA PHE A 134 16.61 5.16 -27.60
C PHE A 134 15.81 5.70 -26.41
N MET A 135 16.49 6.35 -25.46
CA MET A 135 15.85 6.93 -24.28
C MET A 135 14.89 8.06 -24.64
N GLU A 136 15.24 8.95 -25.57
CA GLU A 136 14.35 10.00 -26.07
C GLU A 136 13.07 9.39 -26.67
N LYS A 137 13.21 8.36 -27.51
CA LYS A 137 12.08 7.67 -28.12
C LYS A 137 11.21 6.94 -27.10
N TRP A 138 11.80 6.40 -26.03
CA TRP A 138 11.05 5.73 -24.96
C TRP A 138 10.28 6.73 -24.10
N ILE A 139 10.87 7.88 -23.78
CA ILE A 139 10.18 8.97 -23.08
C ILE A 139 9.01 9.49 -23.93
N GLU A 140 9.22 9.74 -25.22
CA GLU A 140 8.18 10.20 -26.13
C GLU A 140 7.01 9.19 -26.20
N ARG A 141 7.32 7.90 -26.37
CA ARG A 141 6.30 6.84 -26.36
C ARG A 141 5.55 6.75 -25.03
N SER A 142 6.25 6.92 -23.90
CA SER A 142 5.64 6.88 -22.57
C SER A 142 4.69 8.06 -22.35
N LEU A 143 5.07 9.27 -22.79
CA LEU A 143 4.23 10.48 -22.74
C LEU A 143 3.08 10.45 -23.74
N ALA A 144 3.22 9.74 -24.86
CA ALA A 144 2.17 9.52 -25.85
C ALA A 144 1.12 8.50 -25.39
N ALA A 145 1.57 7.44 -24.70
CA ALA A 145 0.70 6.36 -24.24
C ALA A 145 -0.22 6.76 -23.08
N ASP A 146 0.15 7.74 -22.25
CA ASP A 146 -0.60 8.10 -21.04
C ASP A 146 -0.73 9.63 -20.85
N PRO A 147 -1.91 10.21 -21.15
CA PRO A 147 -2.16 11.64 -20.96
C PRO A 147 -2.02 12.11 -19.50
N ASN A 148 -2.23 11.23 -18.52
CA ASN A 148 -2.08 11.60 -17.11
C ASN A 148 -0.59 11.75 -16.74
N ILE A 149 0.27 10.84 -17.20
CA ILE A 149 1.72 10.94 -16.99
C ILE A 149 2.25 12.24 -17.60
N ARG A 150 1.82 12.57 -18.82
CA ARG A 150 2.20 13.84 -19.48
C ARG A 150 1.82 15.05 -18.63
N ARG A 151 0.56 15.14 -18.20
CA ARG A 151 0.09 16.24 -17.35
C ARG A 151 0.88 16.32 -16.05
N SER A 152 1.16 15.19 -15.40
CA SER A 152 1.93 15.15 -14.16
C SER A 152 3.40 15.57 -14.33
N VAL A 153 4.03 15.22 -15.46
CA VAL A 153 5.39 15.69 -15.80
C VAL A 153 5.37 17.21 -16.00
N GLU A 154 4.45 17.74 -16.81
CA GLU A 154 4.31 19.18 -17.04
C GLU A 154 4.02 19.95 -15.75
N GLU A 155 3.15 19.42 -14.89
CA GLU A 155 2.86 20.02 -13.58
C GLU A 155 4.07 20.01 -12.66
N ALA A 156 4.82 18.90 -12.61
CA ALA A 156 6.04 18.81 -11.82
C ALA A 156 7.13 19.76 -12.33
N GLU A 157 7.35 19.85 -13.65
CA GLU A 157 8.28 20.81 -14.24
C GLU A 157 7.89 22.24 -13.91
N ARG A 158 6.59 22.58 -14.01
CA ARG A 158 6.08 23.90 -13.64
C ARG A 158 6.28 24.21 -12.15
N VAL A 159 6.07 23.24 -11.25
CA VAL A 159 6.31 23.42 -9.81
C VAL A 159 7.80 23.63 -9.51
N ILE A 160 8.67 22.86 -10.14
CA ILE A 160 10.12 22.89 -9.92
C ILE A 160 10.76 24.16 -10.48
N THR A 161 10.36 24.58 -11.68
CA THR A 161 10.91 25.78 -12.36
C THR A 161 10.20 27.06 -11.95
N GLY A 162 8.93 26.97 -11.56
CA GLY A 162 8.05 28.12 -11.33
C GLY A 162 8.06 28.68 -9.92
N GLY A 163 8.67 28.00 -8.94
CA GLY A 163 8.79 28.50 -7.56
C GLY A 163 7.43 28.89 -6.94
N GLU A 164 6.85 27.98 -6.16
CA GLU A 164 5.58 28.12 -5.44
C GLU A 164 4.31 27.83 -6.26
N THR A 165 3.65 26.73 -5.91
CA THR A 165 2.20 26.64 -6.07
C THR A 165 1.59 26.77 -4.68
N GLN A 166 0.92 27.89 -4.44
CA GLN A 166 0.04 28.13 -3.30
C GLN A 166 -0.81 26.88 -3.02
N ARG A 167 -0.63 26.29 -1.84
CA ARG A 167 -1.60 25.36 -1.26
C ARG A 167 -2.67 26.19 -0.54
N THR A 168 -3.87 26.26 -1.12
CA THR A 168 -5.14 26.41 -0.39
C THR A 168 -6.18 25.51 -1.00
#